data_AF-A0A7S3S828-F1
#
_entry.id   AF-A0A7S3S828-F1
#
_cell.length_a   1.000
_cell.length_b   1.000
_cell.length_c   1.000
_cell.angle_alpha   90.00
_cell.angle_beta   90.00
_cell.angle_gamma   90.00
#
_symmetry.space_group_name_H-M   'P 1'
#
loop_
_entity.id
_entity.type
_entity.pdbx_description
1 polymer ?
#
loop_
_entity_poly.entity_id
_entity_poly.type
_entity_poly.pdbx_seq_one_letter_code
_entity_poly.pdbx_strand_id
1 'polypeptide(L)'
;EKSTTAHLLTISLLINEKVREGSITAWDSIALRKDRFAGYFERMLGLWKSPELNQREKTHLLQFLINCFQSLEQEFVRECCLKLTGLQSWFHLNELHRNKLLQNNKRLPAFWKKVQKKYAEPKTDFARFERNFMSELLDEFLAILERFGEKQTLSAEE
;
A
#
# COMPACT_ATOMS: atom_id res chain seq x y z
N GLU A 1 -2.44 -15.55 18.83
CA GLU A 1 -3.37 -14.48 19.24
C GLU A 1 -3.68 -13.58 18.06
N LYS A 2 -4.93 -13.11 17.93
CA LYS A 2 -5.32 -12.12 16.91
C LYS A 2 -5.11 -10.72 17.50
N SER A 3 -4.24 -9.90 16.89
CA SER A 3 -4.10 -8.49 17.28
C SER A 3 -5.35 -7.68 16.93
N THR A 4 -5.67 -6.70 17.77
CA THR A 4 -6.77 -5.74 17.60
C THR A 4 -6.38 -4.58 16.68
N THR A 5 -7.36 -3.84 16.14
CA THR A 5 -7.12 -2.63 15.34
C THR A 5 -6.28 -1.60 16.10
N ALA A 6 -6.59 -1.36 17.38
CA ALA A 6 -5.83 -0.44 18.23
C ALA A 6 -4.35 -0.84 18.37
N HIS A 7 -4.08 -2.15 18.54
CA HIS A 7 -2.71 -2.65 18.60
C HIS A 7 -1.95 -2.42 17.29
N LEU A 8 -2.60 -2.68 16.14
CA LEU A 8 -2.01 -2.48 14.83
C LEU A 8 -1.65 -1.01 14.57
N LEU A 9 -2.58 -0.10 14.87
CA LEU A 9 -2.39 1.34 14.72
C LEU A 9 -1.31 1.88 15.66
N THR A 10 -1.26 1.42 16.91
CA THR A 10 -0.25 1.86 17.89
C THR A 10 1.17 1.53 17.41
N ILE A 11 1.39 0.32 16.86
CA ILE A 11 2.69 -0.04 16.28
C ILE A 11 3.02 0.89 15.11
N SER A 12 2.06 1.17 14.24
CA SER A 12 2.28 2.04 13.07
C SER A 12 2.64 3.47 13.49
N LEU A 13 2.00 3.99 14.53
CA LEU A 13 2.30 5.29 15.11
C LEU A 13 3.71 5.32 15.68
N LEU A 14 4.10 4.33 16.48
CA LEU A 14 5.46 4.27 17.05
C LEU A 14 6.54 4.23 15.97
N ILE A 15 6.31 3.48 14.88
CA ILE A 15 7.22 3.47 13.72
C ILE A 15 7.27 4.86 13.08
N ASN A 16 6.12 5.50 12.87
CA ASN A 16 6.06 6.85 12.30
C ASN A 16 6.83 7.88 13.13
N GLU A 17 6.65 7.86 14.45
CA GLU A 17 7.34 8.76 15.37
C GLU A 17 8.86 8.51 15.34
N LYS A 18 9.29 7.24 15.39
CA LYS A 18 10.71 6.88 15.33
C LYS A 18 11.39 7.30 14.03
N VAL A 19 10.70 7.14 12.89
CA VAL A 19 11.21 7.59 11.59
C VAL A 19 11.27 9.12 11.55
N ARG A 20 10.24 9.82 12.07
CA ARG A 20 10.19 11.29 12.11
C ARG A 20 11.31 11.89 12.95
N GLU A 21 11.70 11.26 14.05
CA GLU A 21 12.84 11.69 14.89
C GLU A 21 14.21 11.49 14.21
N GLY A 22 14.25 10.93 13.00
CA GLY A 22 15.49 10.64 12.28
C GLY A 22 16.28 9.47 12.89
N SER A 23 15.60 8.60 13.65
CA SER A 23 16.25 7.47 14.29
C SER A 23 16.65 6.42 13.25
N ILE A 24 17.96 6.23 13.05
CA ILE A 24 18.55 5.15 12.25
C ILE A 24 18.03 3.76 12.69
N THR A 25 17.49 3.67 13.90
CA THR A 25 17.04 2.42 14.55
C THR A 25 15.53 2.16 14.46
N ALA A 26 14.76 2.93 13.69
CA ALA A 26 13.30 2.81 13.65
C ALA A 26 12.82 1.37 13.35
N TRP A 27 13.61 0.64 12.57
CA TRP A 27 13.33 -0.74 12.16
C TRP A 27 14.02 -1.80 13.00
N ASP A 28 14.99 -1.45 13.83
CA ASP A 28 15.82 -2.42 14.56
C ASP A 28 14.98 -3.26 15.53
N SER A 29 14.04 -2.63 16.23
CA SER A 29 13.12 -3.34 17.14
C SER A 29 12.17 -4.27 16.39
N ILE A 30 11.79 -3.92 15.15
CA ILE A 30 10.96 -4.74 14.28
C ILE A 30 11.78 -5.89 13.68
N ALA A 31 13.05 -5.65 13.36
CA ALA A 31 13.97 -6.63 12.80
C ALA A 31 14.17 -7.83 13.74
N LEU A 32 14.10 -7.62 15.06
CA LEU A 32 14.09 -8.69 16.07
C LEU A 32 12.98 -9.72 15.84
N ARG A 33 11.85 -9.31 15.24
CA ARG A 33 10.66 -10.12 14.95
C ARG A 33 10.21 -9.98 13.49
N LYS A 34 11.17 -9.89 12.56
CA LYS A 34 10.92 -9.69 11.13
C LYS A 34 10.02 -10.77 10.50
N ASP A 35 10.01 -11.97 11.07
CA ASP A 35 9.14 -13.09 10.69
C ASP A 35 7.65 -12.74 10.76
N ARG A 36 7.27 -11.81 11.65
CA ARG A 36 5.88 -11.37 11.84
C ARG A 36 5.49 -10.18 10.99
N PHE A 37 6.46 -9.50 10.38
CA PHE A 37 6.20 -8.23 9.69
C PHE A 37 5.28 -8.41 8.48
N ALA A 38 5.46 -9.46 7.68
CA ALA A 38 4.61 -9.69 6.51
C ALA A 38 3.12 -9.83 6.88
N GLY A 39 2.81 -10.60 7.93
CA GLY A 39 1.43 -10.72 8.43
C GLY A 39 0.91 -9.44 9.06
N TYR A 40 1.75 -8.67 9.75
CA TYR A 40 1.40 -7.34 10.24
C TYR A 40 1.04 -6.39 9.08
N PHE A 41 1.90 -6.32 8.06
CA PHE A 41 1.73 -5.48 6.90
C PHE A 41 0.46 -5.82 6.11
N GLU A 42 0.19 -7.11 5.88
CA GLU A 42 -1.06 -7.56 5.25
C GLU A 42 -2.30 -7.08 6.03
N ARG A 43 -2.28 -7.18 7.37
CA ARG A 43 -3.39 -6.68 8.19
C ARG A 43 -3.53 -5.17 8.15
N MET A 44 -2.43 -4.42 8.07
CA MET A 44 -2.45 -2.97 7.87
C MET A 44 -3.09 -2.60 6.51
N LEU A 45 -2.78 -3.32 5.43
CA LEU A 45 -3.43 -3.12 4.13
C LEU A 45 -4.94 -3.43 4.20
N GLY A 46 -5.34 -4.45 4.94
CA GLY A 46 -6.75 -4.74 5.22
C GLY A 46 -7.46 -3.61 5.97
N LEU A 47 -6.80 -3.02 6.97
CA LEU A 47 -7.33 -1.88 7.72
C LEU A 47 -7.54 -0.64 6.84
N TRP A 48 -6.67 -0.38 5.87
CA TRP A 48 -6.85 0.75 4.94
C TRP A 48 -8.22 0.74 4.26
N LYS A 49 -8.71 -0.46 3.90
CA LYS A 49 -10.01 -0.66 3.25
C LYS A 49 -11.17 -0.77 4.23
N SER A 50 -10.90 -0.85 5.53
CA SER A 50 -11.94 -0.92 6.54
C SER A 50 -12.65 0.43 6.69
N PRO A 51 -13.99 0.46 6.72
CA PRO A 51 -14.75 1.67 7.06
C PRO A 51 -14.58 2.08 8.53
N GLU A 52 -13.95 1.24 9.35
CA GLU A 52 -13.70 1.50 10.77
C GLU A 52 -12.72 2.66 11.00
N LEU A 53 -11.84 2.96 10.03
CA LEU A 53 -10.84 4.02 10.18
C LEU A 53 -11.40 5.39 9.81
N ASN A 54 -11.26 6.34 10.72
CA ASN A 54 -11.52 7.75 10.43
C ASN A 54 -10.39 8.37 9.58
N GLN A 55 -10.62 9.59 9.08
CA GLN A 55 -9.66 10.26 8.19
C GLN A 55 -8.27 10.44 8.83
N ARG A 56 -8.21 10.75 10.13
CA ARG A 56 -6.95 10.94 10.84
C ARG A 56 -6.18 9.63 10.96
N GLU A 57 -6.86 8.54 11.29
CA GLU A 57 -6.27 7.20 11.35
C GLU A 57 -5.77 6.74 9.98
N LYS A 58 -6.54 7.01 8.92
CA LYS A 58 -6.08 6.77 7.54
C LYS A 58 -4.81 7.55 7.23
N THR A 59 -4.70 8.82 7.62
CA THR A 59 -3.46 9.60 7.44
C THR A 59 -2.27 8.97 8.16
N HIS A 60 -2.45 8.49 9.39
CA HIS A 60 -1.39 7.79 10.11
C HIS A 60 -0.97 6.48 9.42
N LEU A 61 -1.93 5.73 8.89
CA LEU A 61 -1.66 4.52 8.12
C LEU A 61 -0.91 4.84 6.82
N LEU A 62 -1.33 5.90 6.11
CA LEU A 62 -0.66 6.35 4.90
C LEU A 62 0.79 6.75 5.19
N GLN A 63 1.03 7.49 6.28
CA GLN A 63 2.39 7.83 6.71
C GLN A 63 3.23 6.58 7.00
N PHE A 64 2.63 5.56 7.62
CA PHE A 64 3.29 4.28 7.84
C PHE A 64 3.67 3.60 6.51
N LEU A 65 2.76 3.57 5.54
CA LEU A 65 3.06 3.02 4.21
C LEU A 65 4.17 3.81 3.51
N ILE A 66 4.15 5.15 3.58
CA ILE A 66 5.22 6.01 3.06
C ILE A 66 6.56 5.62 3.69
N ASN A 67 6.61 5.50 5.01
CA ASN A 67 7.82 5.11 5.74
C ASN A 67 8.31 3.73 5.31
N CYS A 68 7.41 2.77 5.06
CA CYS A 68 7.78 1.46 4.52
C CYS A 68 8.42 1.57 3.12
N PHE A 69 7.81 2.34 2.22
CA PHE A 69 8.34 2.56 0.86
C PHE A 69 9.63 3.39 0.84
N GLN A 70 9.90 4.18 1.87
CA GLN A 70 11.16 4.90 2.04
C GLN A 70 12.27 4.05 2.68
N SER A 71 11.93 2.87 3.22
CA SER A 71 12.85 2.01 3.96
C SER A 71 13.15 0.69 3.24
N LEU A 72 13.29 0.74 1.91
CA LEU A 72 13.50 -0.45 1.08
C LEU A 72 14.89 -1.08 1.25
N GLU A 73 15.81 -0.46 1.96
CA GLU A 73 17.06 -1.08 2.40
C GLU A 73 16.80 -2.25 3.35
N GLN A 74 15.74 -2.17 4.16
CA GLN A 74 15.30 -3.23 5.05
C GLN A 74 14.66 -4.38 4.24
N GLU A 75 15.32 -5.53 4.19
CA GLU A 75 14.91 -6.66 3.35
C GLU A 75 13.46 -7.12 3.58
N PHE A 76 13.08 -7.29 4.85
CA PHE A 76 11.73 -7.73 5.21
C PHE A 76 10.64 -6.71 4.86
N VAL A 77 10.97 -5.41 4.84
CA VAL A 77 10.07 -4.33 4.39
C VAL A 77 9.97 -4.37 2.86
N ARG A 78 11.12 -4.39 2.18
CA ARG A 78 11.23 -4.43 0.73
C ARG A 78 10.46 -5.59 0.11
N GLU A 79 10.56 -6.79 0.68
CA GLU A 79 9.83 -7.96 0.21
C GLU A 79 8.30 -7.79 0.26
N CYS A 80 7.79 -6.98 1.17
CA CYS A 80 6.36 -6.68 1.28
C CYS A 80 5.96 -5.56 0.32
N CYS A 81 6.70 -4.45 0.33
CA CYS A 81 6.40 -3.26 -0.48
C CYS A 81 6.48 -3.50 -1.98
N LEU A 82 7.54 -4.17 -2.47
CA LEU A 82 7.73 -4.39 -3.90
C LEU A 82 6.66 -5.31 -4.51
N LYS A 83 6.01 -6.13 -3.70
CA LYS A 83 4.85 -6.94 -4.12
C LYS A 83 3.59 -6.09 -4.38
N LEU A 84 3.52 -4.84 -3.90
CA LEU A 84 2.41 -3.94 -4.21
C LEU A 84 2.61 -3.16 -5.51
N THR A 85 3.86 -3.05 -5.98
CA THR A 85 4.25 -2.25 -7.16
C THR A 85 4.80 -3.10 -8.31
N GLY A 86 4.61 -4.42 -8.23
CA GLY A 86 5.05 -5.35 -9.28
C GLY A 86 4.15 -5.33 -10.51
N LEU A 87 4.47 -6.20 -11.47
CA LEU A 87 3.81 -6.26 -12.77
C LEU A 87 2.29 -6.53 -12.67
N GLN A 88 1.82 -7.19 -11.61
CA GLN A 88 0.40 -7.41 -11.33
C GLN A 88 -0.41 -6.12 -11.17
N SER A 89 0.20 -4.99 -10.82
CA SER A 89 -0.49 -3.69 -10.81
C SER A 89 -0.95 -3.25 -12.21
N TRP A 90 -0.33 -3.79 -13.27
CA TRP A 90 -0.65 -3.45 -14.67
C TRP A 90 -1.99 -4.04 -15.15
N PHE A 91 -2.70 -4.79 -14.32
CA PHE A 91 -4.09 -5.17 -14.60
C PHE A 91 -4.99 -3.95 -14.78
N HIS A 92 -4.68 -2.84 -14.10
CA HIS A 92 -5.45 -1.60 -14.16
C HIS A 92 -4.97 -0.62 -15.24
N LEU A 93 -3.89 -0.96 -15.96
CA LEU A 93 -3.48 -0.19 -17.14
C LEU A 93 -4.39 -0.51 -18.33
N ASN A 94 -4.64 0.52 -19.14
CA ASN A 94 -5.27 0.33 -20.44
C ASN A 94 -4.49 -0.68 -21.29
N GLU A 95 -5.21 -1.58 -21.96
CA GLU A 95 -4.61 -2.70 -22.70
C GLU A 95 -3.64 -2.25 -23.80
N LEU A 96 -3.98 -1.21 -24.56
CA LEU A 96 -3.10 -0.70 -25.63
C LEU A 96 -1.79 -0.16 -25.04
N HIS A 97 -1.88 0.57 -23.92
CA HIS A 97 -0.70 1.11 -23.25
C HIS A 97 0.16 0.00 -22.65
N ARG A 98 -0.47 -0.96 -21.97
CA ARG A 98 0.20 -2.15 -21.42
C ARG A 98 0.93 -2.93 -22.51
N ASN A 99 0.29 -3.20 -23.63
CA ASN A 99 0.89 -3.96 -24.73
C ASN A 99 2.12 -3.24 -25.31
N LYS A 100 2.09 -1.91 -25.43
CA LYS A 100 3.26 -1.10 -25.80
C LYS A 100 4.40 -1.26 -24.79
N LEU A 101 4.12 -1.14 -23.50
CA LEU A 101 5.15 -1.31 -22.44
C LEU A 101 5.76 -2.72 -22.44
N LEU A 102 4.94 -3.75 -22.66
CA LEU A 102 5.42 -5.15 -22.74
C LEU A 102 6.36 -5.39 -23.92
N GLN A 103 6.21 -4.64 -25.03
CA GLN A 103 7.08 -4.77 -26.19
C GLN A 103 8.49 -4.19 -25.96
N ASN A 104 8.67 -3.31 -24.95
CA ASN A 104 9.97 -2.70 -24.64
C ASN A 104 11.02 -3.72 -24.19
N ASN A 105 10.61 -4.91 -23.74
CA ASN A 105 11.53 -5.97 -23.36
C ASN A 105 10.96 -7.34 -23.74
N LYS A 106 11.69 -8.10 -24.56
CA LYS A 106 11.29 -9.41 -25.09
C LYS A 106 10.89 -10.43 -24.01
N ARG A 107 11.35 -10.28 -22.76
CA ARG A 107 11.00 -11.18 -21.65
C ARG A 107 9.69 -10.80 -20.94
N LEU A 108 9.29 -9.53 -20.98
CA LEU A 108 8.10 -9.04 -20.25
C LEU A 108 6.79 -9.73 -20.68
N PRO A 109 6.52 -10.02 -21.96
CA PRO A 109 5.31 -10.74 -22.35
C PRO A 109 5.21 -12.12 -21.70
N ALA A 110 6.33 -12.83 -21.54
CA ALA A 110 6.36 -14.13 -20.90
C ALA A 110 6.10 -14.04 -19.38
N PHE A 111 6.65 -13.03 -18.70
CA PHE A 111 6.34 -12.75 -17.30
C PHE A 111 4.90 -12.32 -17.10
N TRP A 112 4.37 -11.47 -17.98
CA TRP A 112 2.99 -11.01 -17.93
C TRP A 112 2.01 -12.18 -18.03
N LYS A 113 2.22 -13.14 -18.93
CA LYS A 113 1.39 -14.36 -19.01
C LYS A 113 1.34 -15.13 -17.68
N LYS A 114 2.48 -15.25 -16.97
CA LYS A 114 2.54 -15.90 -15.65
C LYS A 114 1.77 -15.10 -14.59
N VAL A 115 1.93 -13.78 -14.59
CA VAL A 115 1.22 -12.86 -13.70
C VAL A 115 -0.28 -12.91 -13.96
N GLN A 116 -0.72 -12.92 -15.22
CA GLN A 116 -2.12 -13.06 -15.59
C GLN A 116 -2.72 -14.34 -15.01
N LYS A 117 -2.04 -15.48 -15.17
CA LYS A 117 -2.50 -16.76 -14.62
C LYS A 117 -2.64 -16.73 -13.09
N LYS A 118 -1.74 -16.02 -12.38
CA LYS A 118 -1.74 -15.96 -10.91
C LYS A 118 -2.75 -14.95 -10.36
N TYR A 119 -2.96 -13.82 -11.03
CA TYR A 119 -3.68 -12.66 -10.49
C TYR A 119 -4.99 -12.33 -11.23
N ALA A 120 -5.36 -13.04 -12.31
CA ALA A 120 -6.67 -12.87 -12.95
C ALA A 120 -7.80 -13.03 -11.93
N GLU A 121 -7.68 -14.03 -11.06
CA GLU A 121 -8.56 -14.29 -9.92
C GLU A 121 -7.69 -14.47 -8.66
N PRO A 122 -7.43 -13.38 -7.91
CA PRO A 122 -6.60 -13.44 -6.72
C PRO A 122 -7.22 -14.35 -5.66
N LYS A 123 -6.49 -15.40 -5.26
CA LYS A 123 -6.99 -16.43 -4.31
C LYS A 123 -6.85 -16.06 -2.83
N THR A 124 -6.12 -14.99 -2.53
CA THR A 124 -5.83 -14.54 -1.16
C THR A 124 -6.05 -13.05 -1.06
N ASP A 125 -6.34 -12.55 0.14
CA ASP A 125 -6.45 -11.11 0.41
C ASP A 125 -5.17 -10.37 0.02
N PHE A 126 -4.01 -10.92 0.39
CA PHE A 126 -2.74 -10.35 -0.03
C PHE A 126 -2.59 -10.29 -1.55
N ALA A 127 -2.93 -11.34 -2.29
CA ALA A 127 -2.85 -11.30 -3.77
C ALA A 127 -3.80 -10.26 -4.38
N ARG A 128 -4.94 -9.97 -3.75
CA ARG A 128 -5.82 -8.87 -4.14
C ARG A 128 -5.12 -7.53 -3.90
N PHE A 129 -4.51 -7.32 -2.73
CA PHE A 129 -3.75 -6.11 -2.45
C PHE A 129 -2.59 -5.94 -3.44
N GLU A 130 -1.79 -6.97 -3.69
CA GLU A 130 -0.68 -6.93 -4.64
C GLU A 130 -1.13 -6.44 -6.03
N ARG A 131 -2.30 -6.88 -6.50
CA ARG A 131 -2.86 -6.49 -7.81
C ARG A 131 -3.47 -5.08 -7.79
N ASN A 132 -4.24 -4.76 -6.75
CA ASN A 132 -5.15 -3.62 -6.79
C ASN A 132 -4.68 -2.39 -6.01
N PHE A 133 -3.70 -2.54 -5.11
CA PHE A 133 -3.32 -1.52 -4.13
C PHE A 133 -3.14 -0.13 -4.76
N MET A 134 -2.32 -0.01 -5.81
CA MET A 134 -2.05 1.28 -6.45
C MET A 134 -3.29 1.91 -7.09
N SER A 135 -4.10 1.12 -7.80
CA SER A 135 -5.32 1.62 -8.44
C SER A 135 -6.33 2.08 -7.40
N GLU A 136 -6.63 1.20 -6.43
CA GLU A 136 -7.62 1.50 -5.40
C GLU A 136 -7.17 2.64 -4.47
N LEU A 137 -5.87 2.88 -4.32
CA LEU A 137 -5.34 4.03 -3.59
C LEU A 137 -5.53 5.33 -4.38
N LEU A 138 -5.29 5.30 -5.71
CA LEU A 138 -5.52 6.44 -6.59
C LEU A 138 -7.02 6.78 -6.70
N ASP A 139 -7.88 5.77 -6.86
CA ASP A 139 -9.34 5.96 -6.93
C ASP A 139 -9.86 6.60 -5.64
N GLU A 140 -9.39 6.13 -4.47
CA GLU A 140 -9.74 6.72 -3.18
C GLU A 140 -9.22 8.16 -3.03
N PHE A 141 -8.00 8.43 -3.48
CA PHE A 141 -7.44 9.78 -3.49
C PHE A 141 -8.26 10.73 -4.37
N LEU A 142 -8.60 10.34 -5.60
CA LEU A 142 -9.38 11.15 -6.53
C LEU A 142 -10.79 11.42 -5.99
N ALA A 143 -11.46 10.40 -5.44
CA ALA A 143 -12.77 10.56 -4.82
C ALA A 143 -12.74 11.51 -3.60
N ILE A 144 -11.66 11.47 -2.82
CA ILE A 144 -11.45 12.43 -1.72
C ILE A 144 -11.22 13.84 -2.27
N LEU A 145 -10.39 13.98 -3.31
CA LEU A 145 -10.08 15.27 -3.95
C LEU A 145 -11.32 15.95 -4.53
N GLU A 146 -12.19 15.19 -5.22
CA GLU A 146 -13.47 15.69 -5.75
C GLU A 146 -14.36 16.26 -4.64
N ARG A 147 -14.50 15.53 -3.52
CA ARG A 147 -15.25 16.00 -2.34
C ARG A 147 -14.66 17.25 -1.70
N PHE A 148 -13.34 17.44 -1.78
CA PHE A 148 -12.71 18.67 -1.32
C PHE A 148 -12.95 19.84 -2.30
N GLY A 149 -12.91 19.58 -3.60
CA GLY A 149 -13.21 20.57 -4.64
C GLY A 149 -14.66 21.08 -4.59
N GLU A 150 -15.61 20.21 -4.24
CA GLU A 150 -17.02 20.58 -4.04
C GLU A 150 -17.25 21.47 -2.81
N LYS A 151 -16.38 21.40 -1.80
CA LYS A 151 -16.53 22.17 -0.54
C LYS A 151 -16.09 23.63 -0.64
N GLN A 152 -15.58 24.11 -1.78
CA GLN A 152 -15.16 25.52 -1.95
C GLN A 152 -16.26 26.47 -2.45
N THR A 153 -17.50 26.03 -2.65
CA THR A 153 -18.63 26.91 -3.01
C THR A 153 -19.51 27.35 -1.82
N LEU A 154 -19.10 27.11 -0.57
CA LEU A 154 -19.85 27.53 0.62
C LEU A 154 -18.93 28.08 1.73
N SER A 155 -18.32 29.23 1.46
CA SER A 155 -18.15 30.35 2.42
C SER A 155 -17.43 31.50 1.73
N ALA A 156 -18.10 32.13 0.77
CA ALA A 156 -17.83 33.50 0.38
C ALA A 156 -19.01 34.34 0.91
N GLU A 157 -19.17 34.37 2.23
CA GLU A 157 -20.10 35.25 2.94
C GLU A 157 -19.58 35.37 4.38
N GLU A 158 -18.73 36.38 4.61
CA GLU A 158 -18.87 37.49 5.59
C GLU A 158 -17.55 38.28 5.68
#